data_AF-A0A7G2LX57-F1
#
_entry.id   AF-A0A7G2LX57-F1
#
_cell.length_a   1.000
_cell.length_b   1.000
_cell.length_c   1.000
_cell.angle_alpha   90.00
_cell.angle_beta   90.00
_cell.angle_gamma   90.00
#
_symmetry.space_group_name_H-M   'P 1'
#
loop_
_entity.id
_entity.type
_entity.pdbx_description
1 polymer ?
#
loop_
_entity_poly.entity_id
_entity_poly.type
_entity_poly.pdbx_seq_one_letter_code
_entity_poly.pdbx_strand_id
1 'polypeptide(L)'
;MPKVGMEPIRRSALVKATIAEIGEAQSLDVTVSQIAKRAGMSSALAHHYFGGKNQIFLAAMRHILSEYAAGVRERLATARTPHDRAAAII
;
A
#
# COMPACT_ATOMS: atom_id res chain seq x y z
N MET A 1 -23.94 -11.54 1.00
CA MET A 1 -23.46 -10.65 -0.10
C MET A 1 -22.65 -9.51 0.51
N PRO A 2 -21.48 -9.13 -0.03
CA PRO A 2 -20.77 -7.94 0.45
C PRO A 2 -21.63 -6.70 0.17
N LYS A 3 -21.74 -5.78 1.13
CA LYS A 3 -22.45 -4.50 0.92
C LYS A 3 -21.72 -3.72 -0.19
N VAL A 4 -22.47 -3.16 -1.14
CA VAL A 4 -21.94 -2.29 -2.21
C VAL A 4 -21.06 -1.21 -1.56
N GLY A 5 -19.82 -1.04 -2.06
CA GLY A 5 -18.83 -0.10 -1.51
C GLY A 5 -17.87 -0.68 -0.47
N MET A 6 -18.07 -1.91 0.04
CA MET A 6 -17.13 -2.52 0.99
C MET A 6 -15.85 -3.05 0.34
N GLU A 7 -15.89 -3.44 -0.93
CA GLU A 7 -14.72 -4.01 -1.59
C GLU A 7 -13.51 -3.05 -1.59
N PRO A 8 -13.61 -1.78 -2.02
CA PRO A 8 -12.48 -0.84 -1.97
C PRO A 8 -11.90 -0.66 -0.56
N ILE A 9 -12.76 -0.60 0.46
CA ILE A 9 -12.33 -0.49 1.87
C ILE A 9 -11.55 -1.73 2.29
N ARG A 10 -12.03 -2.92 1.93
CA ARG A 10 -11.37 -4.19 2.26
C ARG A 10 -10.03 -4.35 1.52
N ARG A 11 -9.98 -3.98 0.24
CA ARG A 11 -8.73 -3.96 -0.53
C ARG A 11 -7.71 -2.99 0.09
N SER A 12 -8.16 -1.79 0.47
CA SER A 12 -7.31 -0.79 1.14
C SER A 12 -6.78 -1.29 2.49
N ALA A 13 -7.62 -1.95 3.29
CA ALA A 13 -7.20 -2.53 4.57
C ALA A 13 -6.09 -3.59 4.41
N LEU A 14 -6.20 -4.47 3.41
CA LEU A 14 -5.16 -5.47 3.11
C LEU A 14 -3.86 -4.81 2.61
N VAL A 15 -3.95 -3.77 1.79
CA VAL A 15 -2.80 -2.98 1.35
C VAL A 15 -2.07 -2.36 2.54
N LYS A 16 -2.80 -1.65 3.41
CA LYS A 16 -2.22 -1.03 4.61
C LYS A 16 -1.61 -2.05 5.57
N ALA A 17 -2.29 -3.17 5.78
CA ALA A 17 -1.76 -4.27 6.59
C ALA A 17 -0.46 -4.85 6.01
N THR A 18 -0.35 -4.96 4.69
CA THR A 18 0.86 -5.45 4.02
C THR A 18 2.04 -4.51 4.24
N ILE A 19 1.82 -3.21 4.11
CA ILE A 19 2.85 -2.19 4.34
C ILE A 19 3.34 -2.26 5.78
N ALA A 20 2.42 -2.38 6.75
CA ALA A 20 2.75 -2.48 8.16
C ALA A 20 3.53 -3.76 8.49
N GLU A 21 3.10 -4.93 7.99
CA GLU A 21 3.82 -6.19 8.22
C GLU A 21 5.24 -6.17 7.63
N ILE A 22 5.41 -5.67 6.40
CA ILE A 22 6.74 -5.54 5.78
C ILE A 22 7.61 -4.56 6.57
N GLY A 23 7.03 -3.45 7.00
CA GLY A 23 7.73 -2.45 7.82
C GLY A 23 8.15 -3.01 9.18
N GLU A 24 7.33 -3.80 9.85
CA GLU A 24 7.70 -4.43 11.13
C GLU A 24 8.71 -5.57 10.95
N ALA A 25 8.55 -6.39 9.92
CA ALA A 25 9.44 -7.51 9.65
C ALA A 25 10.81 -7.08 9.06
N GLN A 26 10.92 -5.84 8.55
CA GLN A 26 12.07 -5.36 7.79
C GLN A 26 12.47 -6.32 6.64
N SER A 27 11.48 -7.01 6.08
CA SER A 27 11.68 -8.09 5.11
C SER A 27 10.42 -8.31 4.28
N LEU A 28 10.58 -8.89 3.08
CA LEU A 28 9.49 -9.36 2.23
C LEU A 28 8.98 -10.77 2.62
N ASP A 29 9.61 -11.39 3.61
CA ASP A 29 9.21 -12.69 4.15
C ASP A 29 7.99 -12.59 5.09
N VAL A 30 6.89 -12.11 4.51
CA VAL A 30 5.58 -11.97 5.18
C VAL A 30 4.56 -12.86 4.47
N THR A 31 3.75 -13.59 5.22
CA THR A 31 2.72 -14.47 4.67
C THR A 31 1.38 -13.76 4.46
N VAL A 32 0.57 -14.25 3.52
CA VAL A 32 -0.81 -13.74 3.31
C VAL A 32 -1.65 -13.88 4.58
N SER A 33 -1.41 -14.93 5.38
CA SER A 33 -2.11 -15.17 6.62
C SER A 33 -1.80 -14.11 7.70
N GLN A 34 -0.54 -13.67 7.82
CA GLN A 34 -0.17 -12.56 8.72
C GLN A 34 -0.86 -11.27 8.29
N ILE A 35 -0.79 -10.94 7.00
CA ILE A 35 -1.43 -9.75 6.42
C ILE A 35 -2.94 -9.76 6.67
N ALA A 36 -3.59 -10.88 6.37
CA ALA A 36 -5.02 -11.04 6.56
C ALA A 36 -5.41 -10.88 8.03
N LYS A 37 -4.66 -11.51 8.94
CA LYS A 37 -4.86 -11.39 10.39
C LYS A 37 -4.78 -9.93 10.84
N ARG A 38 -3.75 -9.18 10.41
CA ARG A 38 -3.63 -7.75 10.71
C ARG A 38 -4.79 -6.93 10.15
N ALA A 39 -5.26 -7.26 8.95
CA ALA A 39 -6.41 -6.59 8.33
C ALA A 39 -7.77 -6.98 8.95
N GLY A 40 -7.80 -7.87 9.94
CA GLY A 40 -9.03 -8.40 10.54
C GLY A 40 -9.82 -9.30 9.58
N MET A 41 -9.13 -10.08 8.74
CA MET A 41 -9.70 -10.93 7.70
C MET A 41 -9.13 -12.35 7.75
N SER A 42 -9.84 -13.30 7.13
CA SER A 42 -9.30 -14.64 6.89
C SER A 42 -8.36 -14.66 5.67
N SER A 43 -7.41 -15.60 5.65
CA SER A 43 -6.49 -15.78 4.52
C SER A 43 -7.22 -16.10 3.21
N ALA A 44 -8.33 -16.86 3.28
CA ALA A 44 -9.19 -17.15 2.13
C ALA A 44 -9.84 -15.86 1.58
N LEU A 45 -10.30 -14.97 2.46
CA LEU A 45 -10.88 -13.69 2.03
C LEU A 45 -9.83 -12.74 1.43
N ALA A 46 -8.60 -12.75 1.95
CA ALA A 46 -7.50 -12.01 1.34
C ALA A 46 -7.18 -12.52 -0.08
N HIS A 47 -7.15 -13.85 -0.27
CA HIS A 47 -7.01 -14.46 -1.59
C HIS A 47 -8.17 -14.11 -2.53
N HIS A 48 -9.40 -14.01 -2.03
CA HIS A 48 -10.53 -13.58 -2.84
C HIS A 48 -10.32 -12.17 -3.41
N TYR A 49 -9.77 -11.23 -2.63
CA TYR A 49 -9.56 -9.86 -3.11
C TYR A 49 -8.38 -9.70 -4.06
N PHE A 50 -7.26 -10.39 -3.82
CA PHE A 50 -6.04 -10.15 -4.59
C PHE A 50 -5.53 -11.35 -5.40
N GLY A 51 -6.09 -12.54 -5.23
CA GLY A 51 -5.66 -13.75 -5.93
C GLY A 51 -4.36 -14.37 -5.41
N GLY A 52 -3.55 -13.64 -4.62
CA GLY A 52 -2.34 -14.18 -3.99
C GLY A 52 -1.40 -13.12 -3.42
N LYS A 53 -0.29 -13.57 -2.82
CA LYS A 53 0.72 -12.74 -2.15
C LYS A 53 1.28 -11.65 -3.08
N ASN A 54 1.67 -12.03 -4.30
CA ASN A 54 2.34 -11.12 -5.23
C ASN A 54 1.45 -9.93 -5.62
N GLN A 55 0.15 -10.18 -5.84
CA GLN A 55 -0.80 -9.12 -6.19
C GLN A 55 -1.06 -8.17 -5.03
N ILE A 56 -1.10 -8.67 -3.79
CA ILE A 56 -1.19 -7.84 -2.59
C ILE A 56 0.06 -6.95 -2.48
N PHE A 57 1.24 -7.54 -2.66
CA PHE A 57 2.52 -6.83 -2.60
C PHE A 57 2.62 -5.74 -3.65
N LEU A 58 2.27 -6.06 -4.90
CA LEU A 58 2.24 -5.09 -5.99
C LEU A 58 1.27 -3.94 -5.72
N ALA A 59 0.11 -4.22 -5.10
CA ALA A 59 -0.83 -3.19 -4.72
C ALA A 59 -0.29 -2.29 -3.59
N ALA A 60 0.40 -2.88 -2.60
CA ALA A 60 1.07 -2.15 -1.54
C ALA A 60 2.20 -1.25 -2.06
N MET A 61 3.08 -1.78 -2.91
CA MET A 61 4.16 -1.01 -3.53
C MET A 61 3.59 0.14 -4.39
N ARG A 62 2.57 -0.12 -5.21
CA ARG A 62 1.90 0.94 -5.99
C ARG A 62 1.30 2.01 -5.10
N HIS A 63 0.70 1.64 -3.97
CA HIS A 63 0.17 2.61 -3.02
C HIS A 63 1.27 3.52 -2.46
N ILE A 64 2.36 2.94 -1.95
CA ILE A 64 3.51 3.69 -1.42
C ILE A 64 4.05 4.66 -2.47
N LEU A 65 4.31 4.17 -3.68
CA LEU A 65 4.85 5.00 -4.77
C LEU A 65 3.87 6.10 -5.21
N SER A 66 2.57 5.84 -5.13
CA SER A 66 1.55 6.83 -5.50
C SER A 66 1.45 7.95 -4.46
N GLU A 67 1.51 7.61 -3.17
CA GLU A 67 1.53 8.60 -2.07
C GLU A 67 2.81 9.43 -2.11
N TYR A 68 3.96 8.77 -2.28
CA TYR A 68 5.24 9.46 -2.46
C TYR A 68 5.21 10.41 -3.66
N ALA A 69 4.75 9.94 -4.81
CA ALA A 69 4.66 10.77 -6.01
C ALA A 69 3.68 11.94 -5.84
N ALA A 70 2.61 11.78 -5.06
CA ALA A 70 1.71 12.88 -4.73
C ALA A 70 2.43 13.96 -3.92
N GLY A 71 3.16 13.59 -2.87
CA GLY A 71 3.93 14.54 -2.06
C GLY A 71 5.05 15.22 -2.85
N VAL A 72 5.75 14.48 -3.71
CA VAL A 72 6.77 15.05 -4.62
C VAL A 72 6.13 16.08 -5.55
N ARG A 73 4.98 15.78 -6.17
CA ARG A 73 4.28 16.71 -7.06
C ARG A 73 3.85 17.99 -6.35
N GLU A 74 3.36 17.87 -5.11
CA GLU A 74 2.97 19.02 -4.28
C GLU A 74 4.17 19.95 -4.01
N ARG A 75 5.31 19.38 -3.59
CA ARG A 75 6.53 20.16 -3.36
C ARG A 75 7.05 20.79 -4.64
N LEU A 76 7.05 20.05 -5.75
CA LEU A 76 7.48 20.56 -7.06
C LEU A 76 6.61 21.72 -7.56
N ALA A 77 5.32 21.77 -7.20
CA ALA A 77 4.43 22.85 -7.60
C ALA A 77 4.80 24.21 -7.00
N THR A 78 5.56 24.22 -5.89
CA THR A 78 5.99 25.44 -5.20
C THR A 78 7.49 25.76 -5.37
N ALA A 79 8.26 24.85 -5.97
CA ALA A 79 9.70 24.99 -6.19
C ALA A 79 10.02 26.07 -7.25
N ARG A 80 10.95 26.97 -6.95
CA ARG A 80 11.28 28.13 -7.81
C ARG A 80 12.64 28.04 -8.47
N THR A 81 13.56 27.26 -7.90
CA THR A 81 14.93 27.11 -8.40
C THR A 81 15.22 25.65 -8.77
N PRO A 82 16.26 25.37 -9.60
CA PRO A 82 16.72 24.01 -9.84
C PRO A 82 17.06 23.26 -8.55
N HIS A 83 17.61 23.97 -7.56
CA HIS A 83 17.91 23.42 -6.24
C HIS A 83 16.63 23.00 -5.48
N ASP A 84 15.62 23.88 -5.42
CA ASP A 84 14.34 23.56 -4.77
C ASP A 84 13.64 22.36 -5.42
N ARG A 85 13.78 22.22 -6.74
CA ARG A 85 13.23 21.07 -7.48
C ARG A 85 13.94 19.78 -7.12
N ALA A 86 15.27 19.81 -6.95
CA ALA A 86 16.02 18.65 -6.47
C ALA A 86 15.57 18.30 -5.05
N ALA A 87 15.55 19.28 -4.14
CA ALA A 87 15.08 19.12 -2.75
C ALA A 87 13.61 18.68 -2.64
N ALA A 88 12.78 18.97 -3.63
CA ALA A 88 11.40 18.48 -3.67
C ALA A 88 11.31 16.96 -3.94
N ILE A 89 12.35 16.35 -4.50
CA ILE A 89 12.38 14.92 -4.83
C ILE A 89 13.02 14.11 -3.71
N ILE A 90 14.15 14.55 -3.16
CA ILE A 90 14.95 13.84 -2.12
C ILE A 90 14.46 14.17 -0.72
#